data_AF-A0A936U847-F1
#
_entry.id   AF-A0A936U847-F1
#
_cell.length_a   1.000
_cell.length_b   1.000
_cell.length_c   1.000
_cell.angle_alpha   90.00
_cell.angle_beta   90.00
_cell.angle_gamma   90.00
#
_symmetry.space_group_name_H-M   'P 1'
#
loop_
_entity.id
_entity.type
_entity.pdbx_description
1 polymer ?
#
loop_
_entity_poly.entity_id
_entity_poly.type
_entity_poly.pdbx_seq_one_letter_code
_entity_poly.pdbx_strand_id
1 'polypeptide(L)'
;MTTLPGARSLDDLRAAATDPHGRLALCVTLYRLAKEAQDAGDLDGARAFAQERVTVAQALAESAPDDAPAQREQIEAQGFAARLLLRLDEPAESWTHFAAALRHGEALLERDPHPAHFKRVILDLQDAGRLLFGADPGGGLSLTLKGAELADRWLDAEPESRAAARMAVELGEECARGLYDGQAFEHAARAWAVVIRGRALLFPTASRAEEPTLSLALAHYHRALCLVGEPRQGELASARAFAARAEAEGCRHSTLTQLQRALDRVA
;
A
#
# COMPACT_ATOMS: atom_id res chain seq x y z
N MET A 1 -32.61 5.81 27.29
CA MET A 1 -31.55 6.34 28.19
C MET A 1 -31.11 5.20 29.09
N THR A 2 -30.02 4.53 28.73
CA THR A 2 -29.45 3.45 29.56
C THR A 2 -27.97 3.78 29.76
N THR A 3 -27.67 4.47 30.85
CA THR A 3 -26.30 4.71 31.31
C THR A 3 -25.87 3.54 32.18
N LEU A 4 -24.85 2.81 31.73
CA LEU A 4 -24.08 1.89 32.57
C LEU A 4 -23.28 2.71 33.59
N PRO A 5 -23.21 2.31 34.88
CA PRO A 5 -22.44 3.03 35.89
C PRO A 5 -20.94 2.97 35.55
N GLY A 6 -20.31 4.13 35.36
CA GLY A 6 -18.88 4.25 35.03
C GLY A 6 -18.56 4.68 33.60
N ALA A 7 -19.55 4.86 32.73
CA ALA A 7 -19.33 5.45 31.41
C ALA A 7 -19.04 6.95 31.54
N ARG A 8 -17.78 7.37 31.41
CA ARG A 8 -17.42 8.79 31.22
C ARG A 8 -18.18 9.32 30.00
N SER A 9 -18.82 10.48 30.12
CA SER A 9 -19.42 11.13 28.95
C SER A 9 -18.33 11.56 27.97
N LEU A 10 -18.69 11.80 26.70
CA LEU A 10 -17.73 12.31 25.72
C LEU A 10 -17.13 13.65 26.18
N ASP A 11 -17.92 14.49 26.85
CA ASP A 11 -17.46 15.76 27.41
C ASP A 11 -16.47 15.57 28.57
N ASP A 12 -16.68 14.55 29.42
CA ASP A 12 -15.70 14.19 30.45
C ASP A 12 -14.38 13.71 29.83
N LEU A 13 -14.45 12.96 28.73
CA LEU A 13 -13.26 12.51 28.01
C LEU A 13 -12.52 13.68 27.35
N ARG A 14 -13.24 14.63 26.77
CA ARG A 14 -12.68 15.89 26.24
C ARG A 14 -11.98 16.68 27.33
N ALA A 15 -12.63 16.87 28.47
CA ALA A 15 -12.06 17.59 29.61
C ALA A 15 -10.82 16.89 30.19
N ALA A 16 -10.79 15.56 30.15
CA ALA A 16 -9.67 14.75 30.65
C ALA A 16 -8.51 14.60 29.65
N ALA A 17 -8.65 15.02 28.39
CA ALA A 17 -7.64 14.85 27.34
C ALA A 17 -6.49 15.88 27.42
N THR A 18 -5.93 16.08 28.61
CA THR A 18 -4.87 17.05 28.89
C THR A 18 -3.46 16.48 28.71
N ASP A 19 -3.32 15.16 28.81
CA ASP A 19 -2.06 14.42 28.61
C ASP A 19 -2.14 13.47 27.40
N PRO A 20 -1.01 12.88 26.96
CA PRO A 20 -0.99 11.97 25.81
C PRO A 20 -1.93 10.75 25.96
N HIS A 21 -2.06 10.19 27.16
CA HIS A 21 -2.90 9.02 27.40
C HIS A 21 -4.39 9.38 27.29
N GLY A 22 -4.80 10.52 27.87
CA GLY A 22 -6.14 11.07 27.76
C GLY A 22 -6.51 11.40 26.32
N ARG A 23 -5.60 12.00 25.55
CA ARG A 23 -5.79 12.27 24.11
C ARG A 23 -5.96 10.98 23.32
N LEU A 24 -5.14 9.97 23.57
CA LEU A 24 -5.27 8.67 22.89
C LEU A 24 -6.62 8.01 23.20
N ALA A 25 -7.06 8.03 24.46
CA ALA A 25 -8.36 7.50 24.86
C ALA A 25 -9.53 8.26 24.19
N LEU A 26 -9.42 9.58 24.05
CA LEU A 26 -10.38 10.40 23.32
C LEU A 26 -10.39 10.02 21.83
N CYS A 27 -9.23 9.90 21.18
CA CYS A 27 -9.13 9.47 19.78
C CYS A 27 -9.82 8.14 19.52
N VAL A 28 -9.59 7.13 20.37
CA VAL A 28 -10.23 5.81 20.26
C VAL A 28 -11.75 5.92 20.39
N THR A 29 -12.23 6.79 21.28
CA THR A 29 -13.67 7.00 21.49
C THR A 29 -14.30 7.69 20.28
N LEU A 30 -13.66 8.76 19.77
CA LEU A 30 -14.10 9.48 18.58
C LEU A 30 -14.13 8.57 17.35
N TYR A 31 -13.15 7.68 17.18
CA TYR A 31 -13.17 6.67 16.12
C TYR A 31 -14.40 5.78 16.19
N ARG A 32 -14.73 5.24 17.38
CA ARG A 32 -15.89 4.38 17.58
C ARG A 32 -17.19 5.11 17.26
N LEU A 33 -17.34 6.33 17.78
CA LEU A 33 -18.52 7.16 17.51
C LEU A 33 -18.65 7.51 16.04
N ALA A 34 -17.55 7.88 15.37
CA ALA A 34 -17.54 8.15 13.94
C ALA A 34 -17.96 6.91 13.14
N LYS A 35 -17.47 5.73 13.53
CA LYS A 35 -17.79 4.46 12.87
C LYS A 35 -19.24 4.06 13.08
N GLU A 36 -19.76 4.19 14.30
CA GLU A 36 -21.17 3.94 14.62
C GLU A 36 -22.10 4.88 13.86
N ALA A 37 -21.79 6.18 13.81
CA ALA A 37 -22.56 7.15 13.02
C ALA A 37 -22.54 6.81 11.52
N GLN A 38 -21.36 6.46 10.99
CA GLN A 38 -21.22 6.02 9.60
C GLN A 38 -22.06 4.76 9.30
N ASP A 39 -22.06 3.78 10.19
CA ASP A 39 -22.80 2.53 10.04
C ASP A 39 -24.32 2.75 10.19
N ALA A 40 -24.73 3.77 10.96
CA ALA A 40 -26.12 4.25 11.04
C ALA A 40 -26.55 5.13 9.85
N GLY A 41 -25.63 5.48 8.94
CA GLY A 41 -25.88 6.37 7.81
C GLY A 41 -25.84 7.87 8.15
N ASP A 42 -25.51 8.23 9.38
CA ASP A 42 -25.27 9.61 9.81
C ASP A 42 -23.84 10.03 9.41
N LEU A 43 -23.69 10.39 8.13
CA LEU A 43 -22.38 10.77 7.59
C LEU A 43 -21.91 12.14 8.10
N ASP A 44 -22.82 13.05 8.44
CA ASP A 44 -22.48 14.36 9.02
C ASP A 44 -21.95 14.19 10.46
N GLY A 45 -22.61 13.38 11.28
CA GLY A 45 -22.12 13.01 12.62
C GLY A 45 -20.78 12.27 12.55
N ALA A 46 -20.64 11.33 11.61
CA ALA A 46 -19.37 10.65 11.37
C ALA A 46 -18.26 11.65 11.01
N ARG A 47 -18.57 12.67 10.19
CA ARG A 47 -17.62 13.69 9.76
C ARG A 47 -17.16 14.54 10.93
N ALA A 48 -18.09 15.00 11.76
CA ALA A 48 -17.78 15.79 12.94
C ALA A 48 -16.82 15.05 13.89
N PHE A 49 -17.10 13.78 14.19
CA PHE A 49 -16.23 12.97 15.04
C PHE A 49 -14.86 12.68 14.38
N ALA A 50 -14.82 12.45 13.06
CA ALA A 50 -13.57 12.24 12.32
C ALA A 50 -12.67 13.48 12.34
N GLN A 51 -13.24 14.66 12.11
CA GLN A 51 -12.52 15.95 12.13
C GLN A 51 -11.97 16.24 13.52
N GLU A 52 -12.79 16.03 14.56
CA GLU A 52 -12.33 16.17 15.95
C GLU A 52 -11.18 15.20 16.25
N ARG A 53 -11.29 13.93 15.82
CA ARG A 53 -10.23 12.93 16.00
C ARG A 53 -8.93 13.37 15.31
N VAL A 54 -9.01 13.91 14.10
CA VAL A 54 -7.82 14.43 13.38
C VAL A 54 -7.13 15.52 14.18
N THR A 55 -7.88 16.48 14.72
CA THR A 55 -7.33 17.55 15.56
C THR A 55 -6.66 17.01 16.83
N VAL A 56 -7.32 16.09 17.54
CA VAL A 56 -6.78 15.50 18.77
C VAL A 56 -5.54 14.65 18.48
N ALA A 57 -5.57 13.85 17.40
CA ALA A 57 -4.46 13.00 17.01
C ALA A 57 -3.24 13.81 16.56
N GLN A 58 -3.44 14.94 15.88
CA GLN A 58 -2.37 15.86 15.54
C GLN A 58 -1.73 16.45 16.82
N ALA A 59 -2.54 16.96 17.75
CA ALA A 59 -2.03 17.50 19.01
C ALA A 59 -1.29 16.43 19.85
N LEU A 60 -1.79 15.18 19.83
CA LEU A 60 -1.13 14.03 20.45
C LEU A 60 0.26 13.80 19.86
N ALA A 61 0.35 13.67 18.54
CA ALA A 61 1.62 13.44 17.83
C ALA A 61 2.61 14.60 17.97
N GLU A 62 2.15 15.85 17.98
CA GLU A 62 2.99 17.03 18.22
C GLU A 62 3.54 17.06 19.65
N SER A 63 2.73 16.65 20.64
CA SER A 63 3.15 16.58 22.05
C SER A 63 4.05 15.38 22.38
N ALA A 64 4.09 14.39 21.50
CA ALA A 64 4.85 13.14 21.67
C ALA A 64 5.49 12.71 20.33
N PRO A 65 6.46 13.47 19.79
CA PRO A 65 7.03 13.25 18.45
C PRO A 65 7.82 11.94 18.31
N ASP A 66 8.23 11.34 19.43
CA ASP A 66 8.99 10.09 19.50
C ASP A 66 8.11 8.90 19.91
N ASP A 67 6.84 9.13 20.22
CA ASP A 67 5.91 8.07 20.60
C ASP A 67 5.25 7.45 19.35
N ALA A 68 5.67 6.24 19.00
CA ALA A 68 5.15 5.53 17.83
C ALA A 68 3.62 5.33 17.86
N PRO A 69 2.96 4.98 18.99
CA PRO A 69 1.51 5.05 19.14
C PRO A 69 0.90 6.39 18.75
N ALA A 70 1.42 7.52 19.24
CA ALA A 70 0.94 8.85 18.89
C ALA A 70 1.06 9.14 17.38
N GLN A 71 2.21 8.83 16.78
CA GLN A 71 2.42 9.01 15.34
C GLN A 71 1.46 8.14 14.50
N ARG A 72 1.25 6.88 14.93
CA ARG A 72 0.27 5.99 14.30
C ARG A 72 -1.15 6.53 14.39
N GLU A 73 -1.55 7.04 15.54
CA GLU A 73 -2.90 7.58 15.72
C GLU A 73 -3.17 8.75 14.76
N GLN A 74 -2.18 9.62 14.52
CA GLN A 74 -2.29 10.68 13.52
C GLN A 74 -2.48 10.12 12.09
N ILE A 75 -1.71 9.11 11.70
CA ILE A 75 -1.84 8.46 10.38
C ILE A 75 -3.24 7.84 10.25
N GLU A 76 -3.71 7.12 11.27
CA GLU A 76 -5.01 6.46 11.26
C GLU A 76 -6.19 7.43 11.23
N ALA A 77 -6.11 8.53 11.98
CA ALA A 77 -7.13 9.57 11.97
C ALA A 77 -7.27 10.20 10.58
N GLN A 78 -6.13 10.53 9.94
CA GLN A 78 -6.09 11.08 8.58
C GLN A 78 -6.66 10.10 7.55
N GLY A 79 -6.22 8.83 7.56
CA GLY A 79 -6.72 7.81 6.63
C GLY A 79 -8.20 7.47 6.82
N PHE A 80 -8.72 7.55 8.06
CA PHE A 80 -10.16 7.41 8.31
C PHE A 80 -10.95 8.59 7.75
N ALA A 81 -10.53 9.83 8.02
CA ALA A 81 -11.17 11.02 7.50
C ALA A 81 -11.21 11.02 5.96
N ALA A 82 -10.10 10.64 5.32
CA ALA A 82 -10.03 10.50 3.87
C ALA A 82 -11.10 9.54 3.32
N ARG A 83 -11.15 8.30 3.83
CA ARG A 83 -12.16 7.29 3.42
C ARG A 83 -13.60 7.75 3.66
N LEU A 84 -13.85 8.52 4.71
CA LEU A 84 -15.18 9.06 4.99
C LEU A 84 -15.56 10.14 3.98
N LEU A 85 -14.64 11.04 3.63
CA LEU A 85 -14.84 12.07 2.61
C LEU A 85 -15.15 11.46 1.24
N LEU A 86 -14.59 10.29 0.91
CA LEU A 86 -14.97 9.57 -0.30
C LEU A 86 -16.43 9.11 -0.30
N ARG A 87 -16.96 8.72 0.86
CA ARG A 87 -18.38 8.36 0.98
C ARG A 87 -19.30 9.56 0.93
N LEU A 88 -18.76 10.75 1.18
CA LEU A 88 -19.43 12.05 1.07
C LEU A 88 -19.30 12.66 -0.35
N ASP A 89 -18.62 11.98 -1.29
CA ASP A 89 -18.32 12.47 -2.63
C ASP A 89 -17.43 13.74 -2.64
N GLU A 90 -16.46 13.79 -1.72
CA GLU A 90 -15.53 14.92 -1.54
C GLU A 90 -14.05 14.52 -1.81
N PRO A 91 -13.71 14.13 -3.06
CA PRO A 91 -12.41 13.52 -3.38
C PRO A 91 -11.22 14.49 -3.23
N ALA A 92 -11.42 15.79 -3.45
CA ALA A 92 -10.36 16.79 -3.33
C ALA A 92 -9.88 16.96 -1.86
N GLU A 93 -10.82 16.99 -0.91
CA GLU A 93 -10.50 17.05 0.51
C GLU A 93 -9.95 15.69 0.99
N SER A 94 -10.52 14.58 0.50
CA SER A 94 -9.98 13.24 0.76
C SER A 94 -8.50 13.13 0.38
N TRP A 95 -8.10 13.69 -0.76
CA TRP A 95 -6.71 13.68 -1.20
C TRP A 95 -5.78 14.40 -0.22
N THR A 96 -6.23 15.52 0.36
CA THR A 96 -5.46 16.27 1.35
C THR A 96 -5.15 15.41 2.58
N HIS A 97 -6.15 14.67 3.06
CA HIS A 97 -5.99 13.76 4.19
C HIS A 97 -5.10 12.55 3.86
N PHE A 98 -5.25 11.93 2.68
CA PHE A 98 -4.36 10.85 2.25
C PHE A 98 -2.91 11.34 2.13
N ALA A 99 -2.66 12.47 1.46
CA ALA A 99 -1.32 13.02 1.32
C ALA A 99 -0.66 13.31 2.68
N ALA A 100 -1.43 13.79 3.65
CA ALA A 100 -0.95 13.95 5.03
C ALA A 100 -0.60 12.62 5.68
N ALA A 101 -1.51 11.63 5.63
CA ALA A 101 -1.28 10.29 6.19
C ALA A 101 -0.01 9.64 5.61
N LEU A 102 0.18 9.74 4.30
CA LEU A 102 1.35 9.21 3.59
C LEU A 102 2.65 9.88 4.04
N ARG A 103 2.69 11.22 4.07
CA ARG A 103 3.86 11.97 4.54
C ARG A 103 4.25 11.59 5.97
N HIS A 104 3.28 11.44 6.86
CA HIS A 104 3.52 11.03 8.25
C HIS A 104 3.95 9.56 8.35
N GLY A 105 3.32 8.68 7.58
CA GLY A 105 3.65 7.26 7.53
C GLY A 105 5.06 6.97 7.02
N GLU A 106 5.49 7.68 5.99
CA GLU A 106 6.84 7.58 5.44
C GLU A 106 7.89 8.03 6.45
N ALA A 107 7.68 9.20 7.07
CA ALA A 107 8.57 9.69 8.12
C ALA A 107 8.64 8.73 9.31
N LEU A 108 7.53 8.08 9.68
CA LEU A 108 7.52 7.05 10.72
C LEU A 108 8.35 5.83 10.31
N LEU A 109 8.16 5.32 9.09
CA LEU A 109 8.89 4.15 8.58
C LEU A 109 10.39 4.40 8.37
N GLU A 110 10.79 5.63 8.08
CA GLU A 110 12.21 6.02 8.03
C GLU A 110 12.87 5.98 9.41
N ARG A 111 12.14 6.39 10.45
CA ARG A 111 12.64 6.44 11.82
C ARG A 111 12.57 5.09 12.53
N ASP A 112 11.49 4.35 12.29
CA ASP A 112 11.18 3.07 12.90
C ASP A 112 10.55 2.16 11.83
N PRO A 113 11.33 1.32 11.13
CA PRO A 113 10.82 0.40 10.12
C PRO A 113 10.17 -0.82 10.78
N HIS A 114 9.33 -0.61 11.80
CA HIS A 114 8.63 -1.70 12.48
C HIS A 114 7.52 -2.27 11.57
N PRO A 115 7.39 -3.61 11.46
CA PRO A 115 6.40 -4.30 10.64
C PRO A 115 4.96 -3.82 10.76
N ALA A 116 4.53 -3.50 11.98
CA ALA A 116 3.19 -2.97 12.26
C ALA A 116 2.87 -1.66 11.52
N HIS A 117 3.89 -0.84 11.22
CA HIS A 117 3.71 0.46 10.55
C HIS A 117 3.55 0.30 9.04
N PHE A 118 4.26 -0.66 8.43
CA PHE A 118 4.20 -0.91 6.98
C PHE A 118 2.78 -1.17 6.51
N LYS A 119 2.08 -2.09 7.18
CA LYS A 119 0.72 -2.47 6.83
C LYS A 119 -0.22 -1.27 6.72
N ARG A 120 -0.13 -0.32 7.65
CA ARG A 120 -1.03 0.84 7.68
C ARG A 120 -0.77 1.76 6.49
N VAL A 121 0.49 2.15 6.29
CA VAL A 121 0.88 3.06 5.19
C VAL A 121 0.54 2.46 3.83
N ILE A 122 0.74 1.14 3.67
CA ILE A 122 0.38 0.41 2.45
C ILE A 122 -1.13 0.48 2.16
N LEU A 123 -1.99 0.31 3.17
CA LEU A 123 -3.45 0.40 2.98
C LEU A 123 -3.88 1.81 2.59
N ASP A 124 -3.30 2.84 3.20
CA ASP A 124 -3.64 4.22 2.86
C ASP A 124 -3.14 4.58 1.45
N LEU A 125 -1.99 4.06 1.00
CA LEU A 125 -1.52 4.16 -0.39
C LEU A 125 -2.47 3.49 -1.39
N GLN A 126 -2.99 2.31 -1.04
CA GLN A 126 -3.92 1.57 -1.90
C GLN A 126 -5.23 2.33 -2.07
N ASP A 127 -5.82 2.81 -0.98
CA ASP A 127 -7.06 3.59 -1.01
C ASP A 127 -6.86 4.91 -1.79
N ALA A 128 -5.75 5.61 -1.55
CA ALA A 128 -5.41 6.84 -2.27
C ALA A 128 -5.13 6.59 -3.76
N GLY A 129 -4.44 5.49 -4.10
CA GLY A 129 -4.17 5.08 -5.47
C GLY A 129 -5.45 4.82 -6.24
N ARG A 130 -6.36 4.02 -5.66
CA ARG A 130 -7.70 3.73 -6.22
C ARG A 130 -8.54 4.97 -6.45
N LEU A 131 -8.50 5.92 -5.51
CA LEU A 131 -9.15 7.21 -5.70
C LEU A 131 -8.58 7.95 -6.90
N LEU A 132 -7.25 8.03 -6.98
CA LEU A 132 -6.58 8.84 -7.99
C LEU A 132 -6.72 8.22 -9.38
N PHE A 133 -6.85 6.89 -9.52
CA PHE A 133 -7.02 6.22 -10.81
C PHE A 133 -8.14 6.81 -11.69
N GLY A 134 -9.25 7.26 -11.10
CA GLY A 134 -10.36 7.84 -11.86
C GLY A 134 -10.07 9.24 -12.42
N ALA A 135 -9.20 10.01 -11.76
CA ALA A 135 -8.87 11.39 -12.14
C ALA A 135 -7.51 11.51 -12.85
N ASP A 136 -6.53 10.73 -12.41
CA ASP A 136 -5.17 10.61 -12.92
C ASP A 136 -4.71 9.15 -12.79
N PRO A 137 -4.88 8.33 -13.85
CA PRO A 137 -4.41 6.94 -13.88
C PRO A 137 -2.91 6.79 -13.59
N GLY A 138 -2.08 7.76 -14.02
CA GLY A 138 -0.64 7.73 -13.80
C GLY A 138 -0.29 7.93 -12.33
N GLY A 139 -0.93 8.91 -11.69
CA GLY A 139 -0.84 9.14 -10.25
C GLY A 139 -1.33 7.94 -9.43
N GLY A 140 -2.47 7.35 -9.80
CA GLY A 140 -3.00 6.14 -9.16
C GLY A 140 -2.04 4.95 -9.22
N LEU A 141 -1.43 4.72 -10.39
CA LEU A 141 -0.40 3.69 -10.56
C LEU A 141 0.85 3.95 -9.74
N SER A 142 1.29 5.21 -9.66
CA SER A 142 2.46 5.62 -8.89
C SER A 142 2.28 5.32 -7.39
N LEU A 143 1.11 5.65 -6.83
CA LEU A 143 0.79 5.35 -5.42
C LEU A 143 0.71 3.84 -5.16
N THR A 144 0.10 3.09 -6.08
CA THR A 144 0.02 1.63 -5.98
C THR A 144 1.42 1.02 -6.02
N LEU A 145 2.33 1.54 -6.86
CA LEU A 145 3.71 1.06 -6.96
C LEU A 145 4.45 1.33 -5.65
N LYS A 146 4.29 2.53 -5.10
CA LYS A 146 4.86 2.87 -3.79
C LYS A 146 4.40 1.91 -2.69
N GLY A 147 3.13 1.49 -2.74
CA GLY A 147 2.59 0.46 -1.84
C GLY A 147 3.27 -0.89 -2.01
N ALA A 148 3.51 -1.32 -3.26
CA ALA A 148 4.26 -2.54 -3.56
C ALA A 148 5.72 -2.48 -3.08
N GLU A 149 6.41 -1.35 -3.30
CA GLU A 149 7.78 -1.12 -2.82
C GLU A 149 7.87 -1.14 -1.28
N LEU A 150 6.87 -0.60 -0.58
CA LEU A 150 6.78 -0.71 0.88
C LEU A 150 6.51 -2.16 1.34
N ALA A 151 5.71 -2.93 0.61
CA ALA A 151 5.50 -4.34 0.91
C ALA A 151 6.79 -5.16 0.74
N ASP A 152 7.62 -4.82 -0.24
CA ASP A 152 8.94 -5.44 -0.42
C ASP A 152 9.91 -5.08 0.72
N ARG A 153 9.95 -3.80 1.13
CA ARG A 153 10.69 -3.39 2.34
C ARG A 153 10.19 -4.07 3.61
N TRP A 154 8.88 -4.31 3.72
CA TRP A 154 8.34 -5.12 4.82
C TRP A 154 8.85 -6.56 4.74
N LEU A 155 8.95 -7.16 3.55
CA LEU A 155 9.59 -8.48 3.39
C LEU A 155 11.09 -8.49 3.70
N ASP A 156 11.80 -7.36 3.59
CA ASP A 156 13.17 -7.26 4.10
C ASP A 156 13.21 -7.29 5.63
N ALA A 157 12.28 -6.59 6.29
CA ALA A 157 12.19 -6.53 7.75
C ALA A 157 11.65 -7.84 8.36
N GLU A 158 10.69 -8.49 7.69
CA GLU A 158 10.10 -9.77 8.08
C GLU A 158 9.98 -10.72 6.89
N PRO A 159 11.06 -11.47 6.56
CA PRO A 159 11.12 -12.35 5.39
C PRO A 159 10.03 -13.43 5.35
N GLU A 160 9.50 -13.85 6.49
CA GLU A 160 8.47 -14.89 6.58
C GLU A 160 7.04 -14.33 6.66
N SER A 161 6.87 -12.99 6.59
CA SER A 161 5.57 -12.36 6.73
C SER A 161 4.67 -12.67 5.54
N ARG A 162 3.73 -13.62 5.73
CA ARG A 162 2.69 -13.91 4.74
C ARG A 162 1.79 -12.70 4.47
N ALA A 163 1.67 -11.78 5.42
CA ALA A 163 0.89 -10.56 5.24
C ALA A 163 1.60 -9.60 4.26
N ALA A 164 2.90 -9.37 4.47
CA ALA A 164 3.74 -8.61 3.55
C ALA A 164 3.74 -9.24 2.15
N ALA A 165 3.92 -10.56 2.07
CA ALA A 165 3.92 -11.30 0.82
C ALA A 165 2.60 -11.16 0.04
N ARG A 166 1.45 -11.19 0.72
CA ARG A 166 0.14 -10.96 0.07
C ARG A 166 0.02 -9.55 -0.50
N MET A 167 0.39 -8.53 0.29
CA MET A 167 0.34 -7.14 -0.16
C MET A 167 1.28 -6.89 -1.34
N ALA A 168 2.48 -7.46 -1.30
CA ALA A 168 3.46 -7.43 -2.39
C ALA A 168 2.89 -8.00 -3.70
N VAL A 169 2.22 -9.15 -3.64
CA VAL A 169 1.58 -9.77 -4.80
C VAL A 169 0.40 -8.94 -5.30
N GLU A 170 -0.52 -8.57 -4.41
CA GLU A 170 -1.74 -7.83 -4.78
C GLU A 170 -1.42 -6.51 -5.48
N LEU A 171 -0.58 -5.68 -4.85
CA LEU A 171 -0.24 -4.35 -5.35
C LEU A 171 0.66 -4.44 -6.58
N GLY A 172 1.62 -5.36 -6.58
CA GLY A 172 2.50 -5.56 -7.73
C GLY A 172 1.74 -6.04 -8.97
N GLU A 173 0.73 -6.89 -8.83
CA GLU A 173 -0.13 -7.31 -9.96
C GLU A 173 -1.09 -6.20 -10.43
N GLU A 174 -1.60 -5.37 -9.52
CA GLU A 174 -2.41 -4.20 -9.83
C GLU A 174 -1.58 -3.17 -10.63
N CYS A 175 -0.37 -2.87 -10.18
CA CYS A 175 0.59 -2.02 -10.89
C CYS A 175 0.98 -2.57 -12.25
N ALA A 176 1.41 -3.83 -12.29
CA ALA A 176 1.89 -4.43 -13.53
C ALA A 176 0.82 -4.33 -14.62
N ARG A 177 -0.44 -4.69 -14.31
CA ARG A 177 -1.55 -4.60 -15.26
C ARG A 177 -1.77 -3.17 -15.78
N GLY A 178 -1.85 -2.17 -14.91
CA GLY A 178 -2.12 -0.80 -15.35
C GLY A 178 -0.94 -0.12 -16.06
N LEU A 179 0.30 -0.50 -15.76
CA LEU A 179 1.49 0.05 -16.42
C LEU A 179 1.74 -0.56 -17.81
N TYR A 180 1.18 -1.73 -18.11
CA TYR A 180 1.19 -2.32 -19.46
C TYR A 180 0.42 -1.48 -20.47
N ASP A 181 -0.68 -0.87 -20.03
CA ASP A 181 -1.52 -0.02 -20.89
C ASP A 181 -0.93 1.39 -21.07
N GLY A 182 0.00 1.81 -20.21
CA GLY A 182 0.54 3.18 -20.12
C GLY A 182 2.02 3.39 -20.53
N GLN A 183 2.71 2.38 -21.07
CA GLN A 183 4.13 2.45 -21.51
C GLN A 183 5.19 2.73 -20.41
N ALA A 184 4.88 2.51 -19.14
CA ALA A 184 5.82 2.73 -18.03
C ALA A 184 6.58 1.44 -17.65
N PHE A 185 7.44 0.97 -18.57
CA PHE A 185 8.10 -0.35 -18.49
C PHE A 185 8.97 -0.57 -17.24
N GLU A 186 9.71 0.45 -16.78
CA GLU A 186 10.57 0.33 -15.59
C GLU A 186 9.75 0.06 -14.32
N HIS A 187 8.62 0.75 -14.18
CA HIS A 187 7.72 0.61 -13.04
C HIS A 187 7.06 -0.78 -13.05
N ALA A 188 6.73 -1.31 -14.24
CA ALA A 188 6.19 -2.66 -14.39
C ALA A 188 7.22 -3.74 -14.00
N ALA A 189 8.50 -3.52 -14.29
CA ALA A 189 9.58 -4.44 -13.91
C ALA A 189 9.71 -4.53 -12.38
N ARG A 190 9.75 -3.38 -11.71
CA ARG A 190 9.82 -3.29 -10.25
C ARG A 190 8.61 -3.96 -9.61
N ALA A 191 7.41 -3.68 -10.10
CA ALA A 191 6.19 -4.31 -9.63
C ALA A 191 6.25 -5.85 -9.74
N TRP A 192 6.74 -6.39 -10.87
CA TRP A 192 6.89 -7.83 -11.04
C TRP A 192 7.95 -8.48 -10.14
N ALA A 193 9.06 -7.80 -9.86
CA ALA A 193 10.06 -8.30 -8.92
C ALA A 193 9.46 -8.52 -7.52
N VAL A 194 8.65 -7.56 -7.06
CA VAL A 194 7.92 -7.65 -5.79
C VAL A 194 6.92 -8.82 -5.79
N VAL A 195 6.17 -9.01 -6.89
CA VAL A 195 5.23 -10.15 -7.05
C VAL A 195 5.96 -11.50 -6.96
N ILE A 196 7.09 -11.64 -7.66
CA ILE A 196 7.87 -12.89 -7.69
C ILE A 196 8.31 -13.25 -6.27
N ARG A 197 8.86 -12.29 -5.53
CA ARG A 197 9.30 -12.50 -4.14
C ARG A 197 8.14 -12.92 -3.23
N GLY A 198 7.01 -12.21 -3.31
CA GLY A 198 5.83 -12.53 -2.50
C GLY A 198 5.27 -13.92 -2.81
N ARG A 199 5.19 -14.31 -4.09
CA ARG A 199 4.69 -15.63 -4.51
C ARG A 199 5.59 -16.77 -4.05
N ALA A 200 6.92 -16.60 -4.11
CA ALA A 200 7.88 -17.61 -3.64
C ALA A 200 7.64 -17.99 -2.16
N LEU A 201 7.24 -17.03 -1.34
CA LEU A 201 6.92 -17.25 0.08
C LEU A 201 5.51 -17.83 0.29
N LEU A 202 4.53 -17.40 -0.51
CA LEU A 202 3.15 -17.86 -0.34
C LEU A 202 2.95 -19.30 -0.80
N PHE A 203 3.71 -19.73 -1.82
CA PHE A 203 3.58 -21.00 -2.50
C PHE A 203 4.93 -21.74 -2.64
N PRO A 204 5.59 -22.11 -1.53
CA PRO A 204 6.93 -22.72 -1.56
C PRO A 204 6.98 -24.10 -2.23
N THR A 205 5.83 -24.78 -2.32
CA THR A 205 5.68 -26.13 -2.90
C THR A 205 4.84 -26.16 -4.17
N ALA A 206 4.51 -25.01 -4.77
CA ALA A 206 3.82 -24.99 -6.05
C ALA A 206 4.68 -25.74 -7.08
N SER A 207 4.28 -26.94 -7.45
CA SER A 207 4.92 -27.69 -8.52
C SER A 207 4.69 -26.94 -9.83
N ARG A 208 5.75 -26.38 -10.43
CA ARG A 208 6.11 -26.28 -11.87
C ARG A 208 5.03 -26.15 -12.98
N ALA A 209 3.75 -25.96 -12.67
CA ALA A 209 2.63 -26.13 -13.60
C ALA A 209 1.53 -25.06 -13.44
N GLU A 210 1.56 -24.25 -12.38
CA GLU A 210 0.69 -23.07 -12.19
C GLU A 210 1.42 -21.74 -12.47
N GLU A 211 2.57 -21.80 -13.15
CA GLU A 211 3.50 -20.69 -13.40
C GLU A 211 3.25 -19.77 -14.63
N PRO A 212 2.08 -19.66 -15.30
CA PRO A 212 1.93 -18.67 -16.36
C PRO A 212 2.24 -17.25 -15.87
N THR A 213 1.91 -16.91 -14.62
CA THR A 213 2.12 -15.57 -14.07
C THR A 213 3.54 -15.32 -13.56
N LEU A 214 4.26 -16.31 -13.01
CA LEU A 214 5.68 -16.14 -12.65
C LEU A 214 6.54 -16.06 -13.91
N SER A 215 6.20 -16.86 -14.92
CA SER A 215 6.91 -16.86 -16.19
C SER A 215 6.63 -15.59 -17.00
N LEU A 216 5.41 -15.08 -16.93
CA LEU A 216 5.02 -13.77 -17.48
C LEU A 216 5.72 -12.63 -16.72
N ALA A 217 5.79 -12.69 -15.38
CA ALA A 217 6.50 -11.73 -14.53
C ALA A 217 7.98 -11.62 -14.88
N LEU A 218 8.67 -12.76 -14.98
CA LEU A 218 10.08 -12.84 -15.34
C LEU A 218 10.33 -12.38 -16.79
N ALA A 219 9.46 -12.76 -17.72
CA ALA A 219 9.55 -12.29 -19.10
C ALA A 219 9.36 -10.77 -19.23
N HIS A 220 8.46 -10.21 -18.43
CA HIS A 220 8.21 -8.78 -18.36
C HIS A 220 9.34 -8.00 -17.68
N TYR A 221 9.89 -8.53 -16.57
CA TYR A 221 11.06 -8.00 -15.88
C TYR A 221 12.28 -7.93 -16.82
N HIS A 222 12.58 -9.04 -17.52
CA HIS A 222 13.71 -9.07 -18.45
C HIS A 222 13.51 -8.20 -19.69
N ARG A 223 12.29 -8.12 -20.22
CA ARG A 223 11.99 -7.19 -21.32
C ARG A 223 12.19 -5.72 -20.92
N ALA A 224 11.80 -5.36 -19.70
CA ALA A 224 11.99 -4.01 -19.19
C ALA A 224 13.47 -3.67 -18.97
N LEU A 225 14.28 -4.61 -18.45
CA LEU A 225 15.74 -4.44 -18.37
C LEU A 225 16.39 -4.21 -19.75
N CYS A 226 15.90 -4.88 -20.80
CA CYS A 226 16.39 -4.68 -22.18
C CYS A 226 15.95 -3.37 -22.84
N LEU A 227 14.93 -2.66 -22.31
CA LEU A 227 14.39 -1.44 -22.91
C LEU A 227 14.88 -0.15 -22.23
N VAL A 228 15.43 -0.23 -21.00
CA VAL A 228 15.81 0.93 -20.17
C VAL A 228 17.32 1.24 -20.19
N GLY A 229 18.16 0.34 -20.74
CA GLY A 229 19.62 0.54 -20.89
C GLY A 229 20.37 -0.74 -21.27
N GLU A 230 21.71 -0.68 -21.42
CA GLU A 230 22.51 -1.88 -21.70
C GLU A 230 22.48 -2.84 -20.49
N PRO A 231 21.84 -4.01 -20.61
CA PRO A 231 21.77 -4.96 -19.51
C PRO A 231 23.17 -5.50 -19.20
N ARG A 232 23.46 -5.76 -17.93
CA ARG A 232 24.72 -6.43 -17.58
C ARG A 232 24.73 -7.83 -18.19
N GLN A 233 25.90 -8.33 -18.63
CA GLN A 233 26.01 -9.66 -19.26
C GLN A 233 25.38 -10.79 -18.42
N GLY A 234 25.44 -10.72 -17.09
CA GLY A 234 24.81 -11.69 -16.19
C GLY A 234 23.27 -11.65 -16.20
N GLU A 235 22.69 -10.48 -16.46
CA GLU A 235 21.23 -10.27 -16.55
C GLU A 235 20.69 -10.78 -17.88
N LEU A 236 21.44 -10.56 -18.98
CA LEU A 236 21.18 -11.15 -20.31
C LEU A 236 21.25 -12.68 -20.30
N ALA A 237 22.26 -13.26 -19.64
CA ALA A 237 22.39 -14.70 -19.51
C ALA A 237 21.23 -15.33 -18.74
N SER A 238 20.81 -14.68 -17.66
CA SER A 238 19.65 -15.11 -16.85
C SER A 238 18.34 -15.02 -17.64
N ALA A 239 18.15 -13.94 -18.41
CA ALA A 239 16.99 -13.77 -19.28
C ALA A 239 16.88 -14.85 -20.36
N ARG A 240 18.01 -15.20 -20.99
CA ARG A 240 18.08 -16.24 -22.03
C ARG A 240 17.84 -17.63 -21.47
N ALA A 241 18.46 -17.96 -20.33
CA ALA A 241 18.24 -19.24 -19.65
C ALA A 241 16.77 -19.42 -19.26
N PHE A 242 16.13 -18.32 -18.83
CA PHE A 242 14.72 -18.29 -18.50
C PHE A 242 13.81 -18.46 -19.74
N ALA A 243 14.04 -17.71 -20.80
CA ALA A 243 13.27 -17.82 -22.05
C ALA A 243 13.32 -19.25 -22.62
N ALA A 244 14.52 -19.85 -22.67
CA ALA A 244 14.71 -21.22 -23.14
C ALA A 244 13.97 -22.25 -22.28
N ARG A 245 13.93 -22.03 -20.95
CA ARG A 245 13.21 -22.91 -20.03
C ARG A 245 11.69 -22.79 -20.17
N ALA A 246 11.17 -21.58 -20.29
CA ALA A 246 9.74 -21.35 -20.48
C ALA A 246 9.25 -21.92 -21.83
N GLU A 247 10.06 -21.87 -22.88
CA GLU A 247 9.79 -22.58 -24.15
C GLU A 247 9.79 -24.10 -23.97
N ALA A 248 10.77 -24.66 -23.23
CA ALA A 248 10.84 -26.09 -22.94
C ALA A 248 9.65 -26.59 -22.10
N GLU A 249 9.09 -25.72 -21.26
CA GLU A 249 7.90 -25.99 -20.44
C GLU A 249 6.58 -25.72 -21.22
N GLY A 250 6.66 -25.34 -22.49
CA GLY A 250 5.51 -25.21 -23.39
C GLY A 250 4.72 -23.91 -23.22
N CYS A 251 5.26 -22.91 -22.51
CA CYS A 251 4.65 -21.59 -22.39
C CYS A 251 4.65 -20.88 -23.76
N ARG A 252 3.51 -20.86 -24.44
CA ARG A 252 3.31 -20.11 -25.68
C ARG A 252 2.54 -18.82 -25.39
N HIS A 253 3.17 -17.90 -24.68
CA HIS A 253 2.62 -16.56 -24.45
C HIS A 253 3.23 -15.57 -25.44
N SER A 254 2.41 -14.65 -25.97
CA SER A 254 2.87 -13.56 -26.86
C SER A 254 4.02 -12.75 -26.25
N THR A 255 4.08 -12.67 -24.92
CA THR A 255 5.16 -12.04 -24.16
C THR A 255 6.50 -12.75 -24.31
N LEU A 256 6.56 -14.09 -24.39
CA LEU A 256 7.80 -14.84 -24.61
C LEU A 256 8.39 -14.55 -25.98
N THR A 257 7.54 -14.53 -27.02
CA THR A 257 7.96 -14.11 -28.37
C THR A 257 8.47 -12.66 -28.38
N GLN A 258 7.85 -11.78 -27.59
CA GLN A 258 8.29 -10.39 -27.48
C GLN A 258 9.60 -10.23 -26.68
N LEU A 259 9.83 -11.06 -25.66
CA LEU A 259 11.10 -11.15 -24.93
C LEU A 259 12.22 -11.66 -25.84
N GLN A 260 11.99 -12.73 -26.60
CA GLN A 260 12.97 -13.26 -27.57
C GLN A 260 13.41 -12.17 -28.55
N ARG A 261 12.43 -11.47 -29.14
CA ARG A 261 12.70 -10.34 -30.07
C ARG A 261 13.44 -9.18 -29.41
N ALA A 262 13.25 -8.96 -28.11
CA ALA A 262 13.99 -7.92 -27.38
C ALA A 262 15.43 -8.38 -27.12
N LEU A 263 15.65 -9.64 -26.74
CA LEU A 263 16.97 -10.23 -26.56
C LEU A 263 17.78 -10.29 -27.87
N ASP A 264 17.11 -10.54 -29.00
CA ASP A 264 17.72 -10.56 -30.33
C ASP A 264 18.18 -9.16 -30.79
N ARG A 265 17.55 -8.07 -30.29
CA ARG A 265 17.91 -6.69 -30.63
C ARG A 265 19.11 -6.15 -29.85
N VAL A 266 19.44 -6.79 -28.73
CA VAL A 266 20.53 -6.40 -27.81
C VAL A 266 21.76 -7.32 -27.98
N ALA A 267 21.72 -8.25 -28.95
CA ALA A 267 22.82 -9.12 -29.35
C ALA A 267 23.61 -8.51 -30.51
#